data_AF-A0A2K5JDD0-F1
#
_entry.id   AF-A0A2K5JDD0-F1
#
_cell.length_a   1.000
_cell.length_b   1.000
_cell.length_c   1.000
_cell.angle_alpha   90.00
_cell.angle_beta   90.00
_cell.angle_gamma   90.00
#
_symmetry.space_group_name_H-M   'P 1'
#
loop_
_entity.id
_entity.type
_entity.pdbx_description
1 polymer ?
#
loop_
_entity_poly.entity_id
_entity_poly.type
_entity_poly.pdbx_seq_one_letter_code
_entity_poly.pdbx_strand_id
1 'polypeptide(L)' 'MQPPPGMPLPPADIGPPPYEPPGHPMPQPGFIPPHMSADGAYMPPDVIWAAA' A
#
# COMPACT_ATOMS: atom_id res chain seq x y z
N MET A 1 2.36 31.81 3.90
CA MET A 1 1.84 32.18 2.57
C MET A 1 0.36 32.49 2.74
N GLN A 2 -0.08 33.70 2.42
CA GLN A 2 -1.51 34.04 2.43
C GLN A 2 -2.12 33.59 1.09
N PRO A 3 -3.28 32.93 1.09
CA PRO A 3 -3.94 32.55 -0.15
C PRO A 3 -4.35 33.78 -0.98
N PRO A 4 -4.48 33.64 -2.31
CA PRO A 4 -4.86 34.74 -3.18
C PRO A 4 -6.19 35.39 -2.75
N PRO A 5 -6.29 36.73 -2.76
CA PRO A 5 -7.55 37.40 -2.50
C PRO A 5 -8.64 36.93 -3.48
N GLY A 6 -9.83 36.60 -2.97
CA GLY A 6 -10.98 36.20 -3.79
C GLY A 6 -11.18 34.70 -3.95
N MET A 7 -10.27 33.85 -3.44
CA MET A 7 -10.53 32.41 -3.32
C MET A 7 -11.19 32.12 -1.97
N PRO A 8 -12.37 31.46 -1.94
CA PRO A 8 -12.95 31.01 -0.69
C PRO A 8 -11.98 30.02 -0.04
N LEU A 9 -11.70 30.23 1.25
CA LEU A 9 -10.95 29.26 2.03
C LEU A 9 -11.79 27.98 2.16
N PRO A 10 -11.17 26.78 2.09
CA PRO A 10 -11.87 25.56 2.47
C PRO A 10 -12.37 25.69 3.92
N PRO A 11 -13.53 25.11 4.27
CA PRO A 11 -14.00 25.08 5.65
C PRO A 11 -12.93 24.52 6.58
N ALA A 12 -12.59 25.24 7.65
CA ALA A 12 -11.55 24.85 8.60
C ALA A 12 -11.86 23.57 9.40
N ASP A 13 -13.11 23.09 9.34
CA ASP A 13 -13.60 21.86 9.96
C ASP A 13 -13.30 20.61 9.11
N ILE A 14 -13.01 20.79 7.82
CA ILE A 14 -12.58 19.70 6.95
C ILE A 14 -11.08 19.56 7.14
N GLY A 15 -10.69 18.56 7.92
CA GLY A 15 -9.29 18.13 8.01
C GLY A 15 -8.72 17.87 6.61
N PRO A 16 -7.39 17.86 6.45
CA PRO A 16 -6.80 17.51 5.16
C PRO A 16 -7.38 16.17 4.68
N PRO A 17 -7.58 16.00 3.35
CA PRO A 17 -8.00 14.71 2.83
C PRO A 17 -7.02 13.62 3.32
N PRO A 18 -7.48 12.37 3.53
CA PRO A 18 -6.59 11.28 3.89
C PRO A 18 -5.41 11.21 2.92
N TYR A 19 -4.20 11.03 3.45
CA TYR A 19 -3.04 10.77 2.61
C TYR A 19 -3.21 9.39 1.95
N GLU A 20 -3.30 9.36 0.62
CA GLU A 20 -3.13 8.11 -0.12
C GLU A 20 -1.62 7.79 -0.19
N PRO A 21 -1.17 6.63 0.31
CA PRO A 21 0.23 6.24 0.15
C PRO A 21 0.59 6.22 -1.34
N PRO A 22 1.82 6.60 -1.73
CA PRO A 22 2.28 6.52 -3.12
C PRO A 22 2.02 5.09 -3.56
N GLY A 23 1.19 4.94 -4.61
CA GLY A 23 0.47 3.71 -4.91
C GLY A 23 1.30 2.47 -4.59
N HIS A 24 0.79 1.66 -3.66
CA HIS A 24 1.31 0.32 -3.47
C HIS A 24 1.41 -0.31 -4.86
N PRO A 25 2.61 -0.69 -5.34
CA PRO A 25 2.73 -1.29 -6.64
C PRO A 25 1.76 -2.46 -6.67
N MET A 26 0.85 -2.46 -7.65
CA MET A 26 -0.09 -3.56 -7.81
C MET A 26 0.74 -4.85 -7.84
N PRO A 27 0.46 -5.83 -6.96
CA PRO A 27 1.22 -7.07 -6.98
C PRO A 27 1.18 -7.62 -8.40
N GLN A 28 2.34 -7.98 -8.93
CA GLN A 28 2.43 -8.52 -10.28
C GLN A 28 1.52 -9.75 -10.37
N PRO A 29 0.74 -9.92 -11.45
CA PRO A 29 -0.06 -11.12 -11.64
C PRO A 29 0.82 -12.35 -11.50
N GLY A 30 0.49 -13.23 -10.55
CA GLY A 30 1.28 -14.43 -10.25
C GLY A 30 2.39 -14.27 -9.22
N PHE A 31 2.48 -13.12 -8.52
CA PHE A 31 3.36 -13.00 -7.35
C PHE A 31 2.85 -13.90 -6.21
N ILE A 32 3.60 -14.95 -5.90
CA ILE A 32 3.41 -15.77 -4.71
C ILE A 32 4.52 -15.38 -3.72
N PRO A 33 4.17 -14.84 -2.53
CA PRO A 33 5.17 -14.54 -1.51
C PRO A 33 5.99 -15.79 -1.17
N PRO A 34 7.30 -15.69 -0.83
CA PRO A 34 8.14 -16.86 -0.56
C PRO A 34 7.61 -17.80 0.53
N HIS A 35 6.85 -17.26 1.49
CA HIS A 35 6.22 -18.00 2.58
C HIS A 35 4.85 -18.58 2.22
N MET A 36 4.43 -18.53 0.96
CA MET A 36 3.18 -19.06 0.47
C MET A 36 3.44 -20.02 -0.68
N SER A 37 2.62 -21.07 -0.78
CA SER A 37 2.55 -21.94 -1.93
C SER A 37 1.54 -21.42 -2.96
N ALA A 38 1.57 -21.97 -4.19
CA ALA A 38 0.69 -21.58 -5.29
C ALA A 38 -0.81 -21.88 -5.02
N ASP A 39 -1.11 -22.80 -4.10
CA ASP A 39 -2.43 -23.10 -3.56
C ASP A 39 -2.86 -22.17 -2.41
N GLY A 40 -1.99 -21.24 -2.00
CA GLY A 40 -2.25 -20.26 -0.93
C GLY A 40 -1.96 -20.76 0.48
N ALA A 41 -1.41 -21.97 0.64
CA ALA A 41 -0.98 -22.49 1.93
C ALA A 41 0.29 -21.78 2.43
N TYR A 42 0.37 -21.49 3.73
CA TYR A 42 1.60 -20.99 4.34
C TYR A 42 2.69 -22.08 4.36
N MET A 43 3.88 -21.74 3.86
CA MET A 43 5.07 -22.58 3.95
C MET A 43 6.00 -22.04 5.04
N PRO A 44 6.37 -22.87 6.04
CA PRO A 44 7.31 -22.46 7.05
C PRO A 44 8.72 -22.29 6.46
N PRO A 45 9.55 -21.39 7.02
CA PRO A 45 10.87 -21.05 6.50
C PRO A 45 11.83 -22.25 6.37
N ASP A 46 11.70 -23.26 7.23
CA ASP A 46 12.51 -24.49 7.16
C ASP A 46 12.28 -25.28 5.87
N VAL A 47 11.05 -25.23 5.33
CA VAL A 47 10.68 -25.89 4.07
C VAL A 47 11.22 -25.10 2.87
N ILE A 48 11.26 -23.77 2.97
CA ILE A 48 11.80 -22.89 1.92
C ILE A 48 13.33 -23.04 1.81
N TRP A 49 14.02 -23.14 2.94
CA TRP A 49 15.49 -23.27 2.98
C TRP A 49 15.98 -24.65 2.51
N ALA A 50 15.21 -25.72 2.70
CA ALA A 50 15.59 -27.07 2.30
C ALA A 50 15.48 -27.35 0.80
N ALA A 51 14.85 -26.47 0.02
CA ALA A 51 14.59 -26.64 -1.42
C ALA A 51 15.52 -25.81 -2.33
N ALA A 52 16.47 -25.05 -1.75
CA ALA A 52 17.49 -24.26 -2.44
C ALA A 52 18.81 -25.04 -2.58
#